data_AF-D0IQM4-F1
#
_entry.id   AF-D0IQM4-F1
#
_cell.length_a   1.000
_cell.length_b   1.000
_cell.length_c   1.000
_cell.angle_alpha   90.00
_cell.angle_beta   90.00
_cell.angle_gamma   90.00
#
_symmetry.space_group_name_H-M   'P 1'
#
loop_
_entity.id
_entity.type
_entity.pdbx_description
1 polymer ?
#
loop_
_entity_poly.entity_id
_entity_poly.type
_entity_poly.pdbx_seq_one_letter_code
_entity_poly.pdbx_strand_id
1 'polypeptide(L)'
;MSRLEDMFRFSSCSRDYLSVNVPSCICYLADFFQLIPGLRELRLSGFAKCSDCVKTILKCFPKLEELWIRGTCLKLRSDYELISQMKSLTKLSINVGGSNCLGPLTNLTELRSLYVESIFSYISPIEIIEIIKKCKKLQFLFCYYINHGEQPHDSIANIFKSIRSTRDPNRQTPLQLHTYLDPPLCEENRQLIDEAYFEYRRLP
;
A
#
# COMPACT_ATOMS: atom_id res chain seq x y z
N MET A 1 4.55 13.58 31.05
CA MET A 1 4.84 12.28 30.41
C MET A 1 3.89 11.91 29.26
N SER A 2 2.67 12.46 29.17
CA SER A 2 1.68 12.11 28.14
C SER A 2 2.09 12.36 26.68
N ARG A 3 2.78 13.47 26.35
CA ARG A 3 3.05 13.85 24.95
C ARG A 3 3.96 12.90 24.16
N LEU A 4 4.89 12.19 24.83
CA LEU A 4 5.83 11.28 24.16
C LEU A 4 5.20 9.92 23.85
N GLU A 5 4.33 9.43 24.73
CA GLU A 5 3.55 8.20 24.53
C GLU A 5 2.49 8.38 23.42
N ASP A 6 1.98 9.61 23.24
CA ASP A 6 1.13 9.97 22.10
C ASP A 6 1.90 9.99 20.77
N MET A 7 3.21 10.23 20.82
CA MET A 7 4.07 10.33 19.64
C MET A 7 4.68 8.99 19.23
N PHE A 8 5.09 8.16 20.19
CA PHE A 8 5.79 6.90 19.94
C PHE A 8 5.08 5.73 20.63
N ARG A 9 4.83 4.66 19.86
CA ARG A 9 4.39 3.37 20.41
C ARG A 9 5.30 2.27 19.90
N PHE A 10 5.85 1.47 20.81
CA PHE A 10 6.70 0.32 20.51
C PHE A 10 5.99 -0.99 20.85
N SER A 11 6.44 -2.10 20.25
CA SER A 11 6.14 -3.41 20.84
C SER A 11 6.93 -3.51 22.15
N SER A 12 6.25 -3.92 23.22
CA SER A 12 6.85 -3.96 24.56
C SER A 12 7.96 -5.02 24.70
N CYS A 13 8.04 -5.99 23.79
CA CYS A 13 8.91 -7.17 23.93
C CYS A 13 10.04 -7.28 22.89
N SER A 14 9.84 -6.84 21.63
CA SER A 14 10.77 -7.13 20.54
C SER A 14 11.42 -5.90 19.90
N ARG A 15 10.91 -4.68 20.15
CA ARG A 15 11.35 -3.42 19.51
C ARG A 15 11.44 -3.49 17.98
N ASP A 16 10.77 -4.46 17.37
CA ASP A 16 10.64 -4.66 15.93
C ASP A 16 9.49 -3.83 15.35
N TYR A 17 8.68 -3.22 16.22
CA TYR A 17 7.55 -2.37 15.89
C TYR A 17 7.74 -0.95 16.43
N LEU A 18 7.45 0.03 15.58
CA LEU A 18 7.35 1.43 15.94
C LEU A 18 6.19 2.10 15.19
N SER A 19 5.31 2.73 15.95
CA SER A 19 4.33 3.69 15.43
C SER A 19 4.75 5.09 15.85
N VAL A 20 4.86 5.99 14.88
CA VAL A 20 5.17 7.41 15.11
C VAL A 20 4.08 8.29 14.53
N ASN A 21 3.53 9.18 15.36
CA ASN A 21 2.76 10.32 14.87
C ASN A 21 3.73 11.48 14.63
N VAL A 22 3.95 11.84 13.37
CA VAL A 22 4.94 12.84 12.94
C VAL A 22 4.24 14.17 12.66
N PRO A 23 4.26 15.14 13.60
CA PRO A 23 3.61 16.43 13.38
C PRO A 23 4.39 17.36 12.43
N SER A 24 5.67 17.07 12.17
CA SER A 24 6.55 17.92 11.37
C SER A 24 7.34 17.14 10.32
N CYS A 25 8.53 16.65 10.66
CA CYS A 25 9.45 15.99 9.75
C CYS A 25 10.11 14.78 10.41
N ILE A 26 10.03 13.62 9.75
CA ILE A 26 10.64 12.40 10.23
C ILE A 26 12.18 12.44 10.17
N CYS A 27 12.76 13.29 9.33
CA CYS A 27 14.22 13.39 9.19
C CYS A 27 14.91 13.80 10.49
N TYR A 28 14.21 14.50 11.40
CA TYR A 28 14.72 14.83 12.73
C TYR A 28 14.84 13.62 13.66
N LEU A 29 14.22 12.49 13.30
CA LEU A 29 14.29 11.23 14.03
C LEU A 29 15.37 10.30 13.49
N ALA A 30 16.16 10.72 12.50
CA ALA A 30 17.17 9.86 11.89
C ALA A 30 18.19 9.32 12.91
N ASP A 31 18.70 10.19 13.79
CA ASP A 31 19.65 9.77 14.85
C ASP A 31 19.00 8.82 15.85
N PHE A 32 17.72 9.06 16.18
CA PHE A 32 16.94 8.15 17.00
C PHE A 32 16.76 6.78 16.33
N PHE A 33 16.47 6.75 15.03
CA PHE A 33 16.30 5.51 14.28
C PHE A 33 17.59 4.67 14.20
N GLN A 34 18.76 5.29 14.25
CA GLN A 34 20.03 4.56 14.36
C GLN A 34 20.15 3.76 15.66
N LEU A 35 19.38 4.10 16.70
CA LEU A 35 19.35 3.36 17.98
C LEU A 35 18.45 2.11 17.92
N ILE A 36 17.65 1.96 16.85
CA ILE A 36 16.72 0.83 16.65
C ILE A 36 16.87 0.20 15.25
N PRO A 37 18.09 -0.22 14.85
CA PRO A 37 18.36 -0.66 13.47
C PRO A 37 17.65 -1.98 13.09
N GLY A 38 17.11 -2.71 14.07
CA GLY A 38 16.41 -3.98 13.88
C GLY A 38 14.91 -3.87 13.63
N LEU A 39 14.38 -2.66 13.40
CA LEU A 39 12.95 -2.46 13.17
C LEU A 39 12.45 -3.21 11.93
N ARG A 40 11.32 -3.93 12.07
CA ARG A 40 10.67 -4.68 10.99
C ARG A 40 9.33 -4.08 10.57
N GLU A 41 8.66 -3.38 11.47
CA GLU A 41 7.36 -2.77 11.27
C GLU A 41 7.40 -1.28 11.66
N LEU A 42 7.10 -0.41 10.70
CA LEU A 42 7.03 1.04 10.91
C LEU A 42 5.65 1.57 10.49
N ARG A 43 4.92 2.19 11.43
CA ARG A 43 3.75 3.01 11.10
C ARG A 43 4.07 4.48 11.27
N LEU A 44 3.76 5.24 10.24
CA LEU A 44 3.85 6.69 10.24
C LEU A 44 2.47 7.25 10.00
N SER A 45 2.04 8.14 10.88
CA SER A 45 0.82 8.93 10.75
C SER A 45 1.12 10.42 10.92
N GLY A 46 0.19 11.27 10.49
CA GLY A 46 0.27 12.72 10.65
C GLY A 46 0.70 13.47 9.39
N PHE A 47 0.91 14.78 9.52
CA PHE A 47 1.28 15.66 8.41
C PHE A 47 2.79 15.71 8.25
N ALA A 48 3.40 14.62 7.80
CA ALA A 48 4.80 14.65 7.39
C ALA A 48 4.95 15.55 6.17
N LYS A 49 5.55 16.75 6.35
CA LYS A 49 5.71 17.77 5.30
C LYS A 49 6.96 17.57 4.43
N CYS A 50 7.70 16.49 4.62
CA CYS A 50 9.02 16.32 4.03
C CYS A 50 9.01 15.27 2.91
N SER A 51 9.54 15.66 1.73
CA SER A 51 9.76 14.78 0.58
C SER A 51 10.84 13.72 0.84
N ASP A 52 11.75 13.93 1.78
CA ASP A 52 12.82 12.97 2.12
C ASP A 52 12.40 11.90 3.13
N CYS A 53 11.09 11.81 3.44
CA CYS A 53 10.54 10.84 4.38
C CYS A 53 10.96 9.40 4.01
N VAL A 54 10.67 8.98 2.78
CA VAL A 54 10.99 7.62 2.32
C VAL A 54 12.50 7.37 2.27
N LYS A 55 13.28 8.36 1.86
CA LYS A 55 14.74 8.28 1.83
C LYS A 55 15.32 8.02 3.22
N THR A 56 14.78 8.69 4.23
CA THR A 56 15.17 8.49 5.63
C THR A 56 14.83 7.08 6.11
N ILE A 57 13.63 6.59 5.81
CA ILE A 57 13.18 5.24 6.17
C ILE A 57 14.09 4.19 5.52
N LEU A 58 14.33 4.31 4.21
CA LEU A 58 15.16 3.37 3.44
C LEU A 58 16.58 3.29 4.00
N LYS A 59 17.17 4.43 4.38
CA LYS A 59 18.50 4.50 4.98
C LYS A 59 18.55 3.84 6.36
N CYS A 60 17.54 4.07 7.19
CA CYS A 60 17.56 3.63 8.59
C CYS A 60 17.09 2.18 8.77
N PHE A 61 16.19 1.71 7.91
CA PHE A 61 15.52 0.41 8.05
C PHE A 61 15.58 -0.40 6.74
N PRO A 62 16.77 -0.83 6.30
CA PRO A 62 16.94 -1.56 5.03
C PRO A 62 16.30 -2.96 5.02
N LYS A 63 15.91 -3.48 6.20
CA LYS A 63 15.26 -4.80 6.38
C LYS A 63 13.80 -4.70 6.80
N LEU A 64 13.16 -3.54 6.58
CA LEU A 64 11.77 -3.32 6.96
C LEU A 64 10.84 -4.26 6.17
N GLU A 65 9.89 -4.88 6.84
CA GLU A 65 8.94 -5.84 6.27
C GLU A 65 7.53 -5.27 6.17
N GLU A 66 7.17 -4.41 7.12
CA GLU A 66 5.87 -3.75 7.15
C GLU A 66 6.06 -2.23 7.22
N LEU A 67 5.47 -1.54 6.25
CA LEU A 67 5.52 -0.09 6.18
C LEU A 67 4.11 0.48 6.01
N TRP A 68 3.73 1.36 6.93
CA TRP A 68 2.54 2.19 6.76
C TRP A 68 2.90 3.66 6.78
N ILE A 69 2.45 4.36 5.75
CA ILE A 69 2.63 5.80 5.59
C ILE A 69 1.26 6.41 5.35
N ARG A 70 0.66 6.93 6.43
CA ARG A 70 -0.68 7.54 6.43
C ARG A 70 -0.57 9.05 6.59
N GLY A 71 -1.33 9.81 5.79
CA GLY A 71 -1.24 11.27 5.71
C GLY A 71 -0.80 11.75 4.31
N THR A 72 -0.25 12.97 4.22
CA THR A 72 -0.12 13.68 2.92
C THR A 72 1.27 13.66 2.29
N CYS A 73 2.14 12.71 2.63
CA CYS A 73 3.58 12.81 2.30
C CYS A 73 4.04 12.16 0.98
N LEU A 74 3.24 11.29 0.33
CA LEU A 74 3.66 10.57 -0.89
C LEU A 74 3.01 11.17 -2.14
N LYS A 75 3.56 12.29 -2.63
CA LYS A 75 3.01 13.01 -3.79
C LYS A 75 3.79 12.76 -5.07
N LEU A 76 5.06 12.39 -4.97
CA LEU A 76 5.96 12.29 -6.11
C LEU A 76 6.19 10.82 -6.46
N ARG A 77 6.25 10.51 -7.76
CA ARG A 77 6.61 9.17 -8.24
C ARG A 77 7.94 8.67 -7.66
N SER A 78 8.90 9.57 -7.45
CA SER A 78 10.20 9.28 -6.83
C SER A 78 10.06 8.66 -5.42
N ASP A 79 9.01 9.00 -4.68
CA ASP A 79 8.76 8.41 -3.36
C ASP A 79 8.49 6.90 -3.50
N TYR A 80 7.70 6.51 -4.50
CA TYR A 80 7.35 5.12 -4.78
C TYR A 80 8.54 4.36 -5.37
N GLU A 81 9.40 5.02 -6.15
CA GLU A 81 10.67 4.45 -6.62
C GLU A 81 11.59 4.12 -5.45
N LEU A 82 11.69 4.99 -4.43
CA LEU A 82 12.42 4.72 -3.20
C LEU A 82 11.78 3.58 -2.39
N ILE A 83 10.46 3.56 -2.22
CA ILE A 83 9.75 2.45 -1.56
C ILE A 83 10.05 1.13 -2.27
N SER A 84 10.08 1.13 -3.61
CA SER A 84 10.33 -0.07 -4.42
C SER A 84 11.72 -0.70 -4.20
N GLN A 85 12.65 0.02 -3.57
CA GLN A 85 13.97 -0.48 -3.19
C GLN A 85 13.95 -1.30 -1.89
N MET A 86 12.88 -1.20 -1.08
CA MET A 86 12.71 -1.95 0.16
C MET A 86 12.23 -3.39 -0.14
N LYS A 87 13.13 -4.23 -0.65
CA LYS A 87 12.80 -5.57 -1.18
C LYS A 87 12.25 -6.55 -0.16
N SER A 88 12.45 -6.30 1.13
CA SER A 88 11.92 -7.11 2.23
C SER A 88 10.44 -6.84 2.53
N LEU A 89 9.82 -5.80 1.96
CA LEU A 89 8.43 -5.46 2.26
C LEU A 89 7.47 -6.58 1.87
N THR A 90 6.80 -7.13 2.88
CA THR A 90 5.67 -8.04 2.74
C THR A 90 4.33 -7.31 2.89
N LYS A 91 4.33 -6.14 3.55
CA LYS A 91 3.12 -5.33 3.74
C LYS A 91 3.40 -3.85 3.51
N LEU A 92 2.55 -3.23 2.70
CA LEU A 92 2.61 -1.81 2.41
C LEU A 92 1.23 -1.19 2.54
N SER A 93 1.12 -0.11 3.30
CA SER A 93 -0.09 0.72 3.34
C SER A 93 0.28 2.17 3.16
N ILE A 94 -0.32 2.81 2.16
CA ILE A 94 0.05 4.17 1.80
C ILE A 94 -1.17 4.99 1.41
N ASN A 95 -1.12 6.27 1.76
CA ASN A 95 -1.97 7.27 1.11
C ASN A 95 -1.28 7.76 -0.16
N VAL A 96 -1.98 7.66 -1.28
CA VAL A 96 -1.51 8.02 -2.60
C VAL A 96 -1.85 9.49 -2.86
N GLY A 97 -0.81 10.31 -2.99
CA GLY A 97 -0.94 11.76 -3.17
C GLY A 97 -0.81 12.25 -4.60
N GLY A 98 -0.42 11.40 -5.55
CA GLY A 98 -0.23 11.73 -6.96
C GLY A 98 -0.83 10.66 -7.88
N SER A 99 -1.30 11.06 -9.06
CA SER A 99 -1.80 10.14 -10.08
C SER A 99 -0.66 9.39 -10.75
N ASN A 100 -0.91 8.15 -11.20
CA ASN A 100 0.04 7.36 -11.99
C ASN A 100 1.42 7.15 -11.32
N CYS A 101 1.42 7.02 -10.00
CA CYS A 101 2.63 6.92 -9.18
C CYS A 101 2.90 5.50 -8.64
N LEU A 102 1.96 4.56 -8.76
CA LEU A 102 2.07 3.22 -8.19
C LEU A 102 2.92 2.25 -9.03
N GLY A 103 3.16 2.56 -10.31
CA GLY A 103 3.96 1.73 -11.22
C GLY A 103 5.27 1.14 -10.63
N PRO A 104 6.12 1.91 -9.92
CA PRO A 104 7.34 1.39 -9.30
C PRO A 104 7.12 0.26 -8.28
N LEU A 105 5.94 0.18 -7.63
CA LEU A 105 5.63 -0.84 -6.63
C LEU A 105 5.58 -2.26 -7.20
N THR A 106 5.48 -2.41 -8.52
CA THR A 106 5.60 -3.70 -9.23
C THR A 106 6.92 -4.43 -8.95
N ASN A 107 7.94 -3.72 -8.48
CA ASN A 107 9.24 -4.29 -8.11
C ASN A 107 9.27 -4.90 -6.68
N LEU A 108 8.16 -4.86 -5.93
CA LEU A 108 8.01 -5.46 -4.60
C LEU A 108 7.43 -6.88 -4.72
N THR A 109 8.22 -7.82 -5.24
CA THR A 109 7.75 -9.19 -5.54
C THR A 109 7.42 -10.02 -4.30
N GLU A 110 7.93 -9.63 -3.13
CA GLU A 110 7.64 -10.26 -1.84
C GLU A 110 6.35 -9.73 -1.19
N LEU A 111 5.70 -8.73 -1.78
CA LEU A 111 4.52 -8.10 -1.22
C LEU A 111 3.35 -9.07 -1.15
N ARG A 112 2.79 -9.22 0.05
CA ARG A 112 1.63 -10.07 0.37
C ARG A 112 0.38 -9.26 0.61
N SER A 113 0.53 -8.06 1.15
CA SER A 113 -0.60 -7.17 1.44
C SER A 113 -0.32 -5.74 0.99
N LEU A 114 -1.22 -5.20 0.18
CA LEU A 114 -1.17 -3.81 -0.28
C LEU A 114 -2.46 -3.10 0.10
N TYR A 115 -2.31 -1.93 0.73
CA TYR A 115 -3.41 -1.03 1.05
C TYR A 115 -3.11 0.33 0.46
N VAL A 116 -3.86 0.73 -0.56
CA VAL A 116 -3.71 2.02 -1.24
C VAL A 116 -4.99 2.83 -1.08
N GLU A 117 -4.82 4.07 -0.64
CA GLU A 117 -5.92 5.00 -0.45
C GLU A 117 -5.56 6.32 -1.09
N SER A 118 -6.33 6.73 -2.09
CA SER A 118 -6.12 8.04 -2.69
C SER A 118 -6.89 9.12 -1.93
N ILE A 119 -6.21 10.18 -1.49
CA ILE A 119 -6.84 11.30 -0.76
C ILE A 119 -7.32 12.39 -1.73
N PHE A 120 -6.58 12.63 -2.82
CA PHE A 120 -6.76 13.82 -3.66
C PHE A 120 -7.25 13.52 -5.08
N SER A 121 -7.34 12.25 -5.46
CA SER A 121 -7.73 11.84 -6.82
C SER A 121 -8.20 10.38 -6.81
N TYR A 122 -8.12 9.69 -7.93
CA TYR A 122 -8.42 8.27 -8.10
C TYR A 122 -7.16 7.42 -8.29
N ILE A 123 -7.28 6.13 -7.98
CA ILE A 123 -6.27 5.12 -8.29
C ILE A 123 -6.53 4.56 -9.70
N SER A 124 -5.51 4.57 -10.56
CA SER A 124 -5.60 4.01 -11.91
C SER A 124 -5.72 2.47 -11.88
N PRO A 125 -6.77 1.88 -12.48
CA PRO A 125 -6.89 0.42 -12.59
C PRO A 125 -5.71 -0.25 -13.27
N ILE A 126 -5.09 0.42 -14.25
CA ILE A 126 -3.95 -0.11 -15.01
C ILE A 126 -2.76 -0.37 -14.09
N GLU A 127 -2.46 0.54 -13.16
CA GLU A 127 -1.35 0.35 -12.22
C GLU A 127 -1.61 -0.82 -11.26
N ILE A 128 -2.86 -0.96 -10.82
CA ILE A 128 -3.29 -2.10 -9.99
C ILE A 128 -3.16 -3.42 -10.74
N ILE A 129 -3.57 -3.45 -12.01
CA ILE A 129 -3.42 -4.62 -12.88
C ILE A 129 -1.95 -5.03 -13.00
N GLU A 130 -1.03 -4.07 -13.22
CA GLU A 130 0.39 -4.36 -13.32
C GLU A 130 0.97 -4.86 -11.99
N ILE A 131 0.52 -4.32 -10.85
CA ILE A 131 0.89 -4.83 -9.52
C ILE A 131 0.42 -6.29 -9.37
N ILE A 132 -0.83 -6.61 -9.69
CA ILE A 132 -1.36 -7.99 -9.62
C ILE A 132 -0.56 -8.95 -10.52
N LYS A 133 -0.17 -8.48 -11.71
CA LYS A 133 0.65 -9.26 -12.65
C LYS A 133 2.03 -9.56 -12.10
N LYS A 134 2.68 -8.63 -11.42
CA LYS A 134 4.09 -8.75 -10.99
C LYS A 134 4.24 -9.28 -9.57
N CYS A 135 3.39 -8.86 -8.64
CA CYS A 135 3.41 -9.27 -7.24
C CYS A 135 2.63 -10.59 -7.03
N LYS A 136 3.19 -11.72 -7.47
CA LYS A 136 2.51 -13.03 -7.41
C LYS A 136 2.23 -13.54 -5.99
N LYS A 137 2.95 -13.03 -4.99
CA LYS A 137 2.71 -13.35 -3.57
C LYS A 137 1.57 -12.52 -2.94
N LEU A 138 0.98 -11.59 -3.68
CA LEU A 138 -0.09 -10.74 -3.19
C LEU A 138 -1.33 -11.59 -2.87
N GLN A 139 -1.76 -11.52 -1.61
CA GLN A 139 -2.90 -12.23 -1.04
C GLN A 139 -4.01 -11.27 -0.65
N PHE A 140 -3.66 -10.02 -0.34
CA PHE A 140 -4.60 -8.99 0.07
C PHE A 140 -4.33 -7.69 -0.68
N LEU A 141 -5.38 -7.15 -1.29
CA LEU A 141 -5.35 -5.87 -1.97
C LEU A 141 -6.55 -5.03 -1.54
N PHE A 142 -6.26 -3.89 -0.92
CA PHE A 142 -7.23 -2.87 -0.60
C PHE A 142 -6.99 -1.63 -1.43
N CYS A 143 -8.02 -1.17 -2.12
CA CYS A 143 -7.98 0.05 -2.91
C CYS A 143 -9.17 0.94 -2.59
N TYR A 144 -8.91 2.05 -1.90
CA TYR A 144 -9.91 3.07 -1.65
C TYR A 144 -9.86 4.11 -2.77
N TYR A 145 -10.98 4.23 -3.50
CA TYR A 145 -11.20 5.19 -4.58
C TYR A 145 -10.41 4.90 -5.87
N ILE A 146 -10.69 3.75 -6.50
CA ILE A 146 -10.24 3.43 -7.87
C ILE A 146 -11.05 4.27 -8.89
N ASN A 147 -10.43 4.67 -10.01
CA ASN A 147 -11.18 5.26 -11.12
C ASN A 147 -12.04 4.18 -11.77
N HIS A 148 -13.36 4.33 -11.69
CA HIS A 148 -14.28 3.38 -12.30
C HIS A 148 -14.64 3.72 -13.73
N GLY A 149 -14.23 4.90 -14.21
CA GLY A 149 -14.54 5.43 -15.53
C GLY A 149 -16.05 5.62 -15.74
N GLU A 150 -16.43 6.50 -16.66
CA GLU A 150 -17.79 6.48 -17.22
C GLU A 150 -17.93 5.34 -18.26
N GLN A 151 -16.81 4.70 -18.64
CA GLN A 151 -16.76 3.67 -19.68
C GLN A 151 -16.31 2.29 -19.16
N PRO A 152 -16.94 1.18 -19.59
CA PRO A 152 -16.70 -0.18 -19.07
C PRO A 152 -15.27 -0.70 -19.19
N HIS A 153 -14.46 -0.13 -20.10
CA HIS A 153 -13.12 -0.61 -20.42
C HIS A 153 -12.00 0.05 -19.61
N ASP A 154 -12.30 0.99 -18.71
CA ASP A 154 -11.38 1.48 -17.68
C ASP A 154 -11.90 1.13 -16.28
N SER A 155 -12.76 0.12 -16.18
CA SER A 155 -13.50 -0.20 -14.96
C SER A 155 -12.86 -1.31 -14.13
N ILE A 156 -13.37 -1.47 -12.91
CA ILE A 156 -13.14 -2.62 -12.02
C ILE A 156 -13.23 -3.99 -12.74
N ALA A 157 -14.00 -4.09 -13.83
CA ALA A 157 -14.11 -5.29 -14.66
C ALA A 157 -12.76 -5.76 -15.21
N ASN A 158 -11.89 -4.83 -15.60
CA ASN A 158 -10.57 -5.17 -16.11
C ASN A 158 -9.65 -5.72 -15.02
N ILE A 159 -9.81 -5.23 -13.79
CA ILE A 159 -9.11 -5.81 -12.65
C ILE A 159 -9.56 -7.26 -12.47
N PHE A 160 -10.87 -7.52 -12.47
CA PHE A 160 -11.40 -8.88 -12.34
C PHE A 160 -10.90 -9.81 -13.47
N LYS A 161 -11.01 -9.38 -14.72
CA LYS A 161 -10.50 -10.12 -15.88
C LYS A 161 -9.00 -10.36 -15.79
N SER A 162 -8.22 -9.37 -15.36
CA SER A 162 -6.78 -9.51 -15.21
C SER A 162 -6.39 -10.45 -14.08
N ILE A 163 -7.13 -10.49 -12.98
CA ILE A 163 -6.89 -11.46 -11.90
C ILE A 163 -7.04 -12.87 -12.46
N ARG A 164 -8.15 -13.14 -13.17
CA ARG A 164 -8.43 -14.46 -13.77
C ARG A 164 -7.38 -14.87 -14.79
N SER A 165 -6.88 -13.94 -15.60
CA SER A 165 -5.88 -14.27 -16.64
C SER A 165 -4.45 -14.38 -16.12
N THR A 166 -4.15 -13.96 -14.90
CA THR A 166 -2.77 -13.83 -14.41
C THR A 166 -2.45 -14.63 -13.15
N ARG A 167 -3.45 -15.11 -12.43
CA ARG A 167 -3.27 -15.94 -11.23
C ARG A 167 -3.57 -17.40 -11.53
N ASP A 168 -2.86 -18.29 -10.86
CA ASP A 168 -3.09 -19.73 -10.90
C ASP A 168 -3.74 -20.18 -9.57
N PRO A 169 -5.01 -20.59 -9.57
CA PRO A 169 -5.74 -20.97 -8.36
C PRO A 169 -5.19 -22.26 -7.70
N ASN A 170 -4.44 -23.08 -8.44
CA ASN A 170 -3.80 -24.28 -7.86
C ASN A 170 -2.51 -23.95 -7.09
N ARG A 171 -1.95 -22.76 -7.30
CA ARG A 171 -0.65 -22.34 -6.72
C ARG A 171 -0.76 -21.11 -5.83
N GLN A 172 -1.83 -20.35 -5.97
CA GLN A 172 -2.06 -19.11 -5.25
C GLN A 172 -3.40 -19.17 -4.55
N THR A 173 -3.43 -18.76 -3.29
CA THR A 173 -4.70 -18.51 -2.61
C THR A 173 -5.48 -17.41 -3.36
N PRO A 174 -6.83 -17.47 -3.33
CA PRO A 174 -7.66 -16.40 -3.86
C PRO A 174 -7.21 -15.03 -3.34
N LEU A 175 -7.12 -14.04 -4.22
CA LEU A 175 -6.80 -12.67 -3.82
C LEU A 175 -7.98 -12.08 -3.05
N GLN A 176 -7.77 -11.59 -1.84
CA GLN A 176 -8.78 -10.79 -1.14
C GLN A 176 -8.75 -9.36 -1.70
N LEU A 177 -9.72 -9.03 -2.54
CA LEU A 177 -9.84 -7.74 -3.21
C LEU A 177 -10.92 -6.89 -2.52
N HIS A 178 -10.47 -5.85 -1.82
CA HIS A 178 -11.33 -4.92 -1.11
C HIS A 178 -11.31 -3.57 -1.81
N THR A 179 -12.48 -3.07 -2.20
CA THR A 179 -12.58 -1.76 -2.88
C THR A 179 -13.72 -0.93 -2.33
N TYR A 180 -13.50 0.38 -2.25
CA TYR A 180 -14.59 1.36 -2.16
C TYR A 180 -15.06 1.71 -3.57
N LEU A 181 -16.37 1.54 -3.82
CA LEU A 181 -17.03 1.83 -5.10
C LEU A 181 -18.24 2.74 -4.86
N ASP A 182 -18.29 3.84 -5.61
CA ASP A 182 -19.47 4.68 -5.76
C ASP A 182 -19.55 5.14 -7.23
N PRO A 183 -20.56 4.71 -8.02
CA PRO A 183 -21.72 3.89 -7.64
C PRO A 183 -21.38 2.42 -7.32
N PRO A 184 -22.32 1.65 -6.73
CA PRO A 184 -22.17 0.21 -6.51
C PRO A 184 -21.80 -0.60 -7.76
N LEU A 185 -21.21 -1.79 -7.55
CA LEU A 185 -20.92 -2.74 -8.63
C LEU A 185 -22.21 -3.15 -9.38
N CYS A 186 -22.25 -2.92 -10.70
CA CYS A 186 -23.34 -3.34 -11.58
C CYS A 186 -23.40 -4.86 -11.73
N GLU A 187 -24.54 -5.37 -12.23
CA GLU A 187 -24.78 -6.81 -12.33
C GLU A 187 -23.83 -7.50 -13.30
N GLU A 188 -23.50 -6.87 -14.43
CA GLU A 188 -22.56 -7.40 -15.42
C GLU A 188 -21.16 -7.62 -14.81
N ASN A 189 -20.74 -6.73 -13.92
CA ASN A 189 -19.44 -6.86 -13.25
C ASN A 189 -19.47 -7.89 -12.10
N ARG A 190 -20.62 -8.10 -11.45
CA ARG A 190 -20.78 -9.16 -10.44
C ARG A 190 -20.59 -10.55 -11.04
N GLN A 191 -21.06 -10.76 -12.27
CA GLN A 191 -20.89 -12.02 -12.99
C GLN A 191 -19.43 -12.34 -13.34
N LEU A 192 -18.51 -11.38 -13.25
CA LEU A 192 -17.08 -11.59 -13.48
C LEU A 192 -16.34 -12.08 -12.24
N ILE A 193 -17.00 -12.11 -11.07
CA ILE A 193 -16.41 -12.61 -9.83
C ILE A 193 -16.25 -14.13 -9.93
N ASP A 194 -15.05 -14.60 -9.64
CA ASP A 194 -14.68 -16.00 -9.68
C ASP A 194 -13.87 -16.32 -8.41
N GLU A 195 -14.53 -16.95 -7.44
CA GLU A 195 -13.99 -17.20 -6.10
C GLU A 195 -12.77 -18.12 -6.10
N ALA A 196 -12.55 -18.89 -7.17
CA ALA A 196 -11.31 -19.65 -7.32
C ALA A 196 -10.09 -18.73 -7.43
N TYR A 197 -10.26 -17.50 -7.96
CA TYR A 197 -9.18 -16.56 -8.22
C TYR A 197 -9.14 -15.40 -7.21
N PHE A 198 -10.30 -14.92 -6.77
CA PHE A 198 -10.39 -13.81 -5.82
C PHE A 198 -11.72 -13.77 -5.06
N GLU A 199 -11.64 -13.30 -3.82
CA GLU A 199 -12.80 -12.89 -3.03
C GLU A 199 -12.97 -11.38 -3.16
N TYR A 200 -14.16 -10.93 -3.56
CA TYR A 200 -14.47 -9.50 -3.69
C TYR A 200 -15.27 -9.00 -2.49
N ARG A 201 -14.78 -7.97 -1.81
CA ARG A 201 -15.53 -7.25 -0.77
C ARG A 201 -15.64 -5.78 -1.09
N ARG A 202 -16.88 -5.32 -1.25
CA ARG A 202 -17.19 -3.89 -1.28
C ARG A 202 -17.25 -3.37 0.15
N LEU A 203 -16.55 -2.27 0.43
CA LEU A 203 -16.76 -1.55 1.68
C LEU A 203 -18.07 -0.74 1.64
N PRO A 204 -18.78 -0.64 2.78
CA PRO A 204 -19.89 0.30 2.92
C PRO A 204 -19.45 1.75 2.73
#